data_AF-A0A0B8NUW1-F1
#
_entry.id   AF-A0A0B8NUW1-F1
#
_cell.length_a   1.000
_cell.length_b   1.000
_cell.length_c   1.000
_cell.angle_alpha   90.00
_cell.angle_beta   90.00
_cell.angle_gamma   90.00
#
_symmetry.space_group_name_H-M   'P 1'
#
loop_
_entity.id
_entity.type
_entity.pdbx_description
1 polymer ?
#
loop_
_entity_poly.entity_id
_entity_poly.type
_entity_poly.pdbx_seq_one_letter_code
_entity_poly.pdbx_strand_id
1 'polypeptide(L)'
;MILNKSRVQNGVDSAALSASLALENGASVSQAATAAIDTIKAMASAAGNDELDLNVVGVQANSAATKEFTFQSSDGTSVIVQFSNNPITFPAASALSTSLDIYTRVAVEGHGLQSFLIQVFGLSKSVKASAVAGRSSGIQNSSNIAPVGICEQGQQPSVMTSAQNIS
;
A
#
# COMPACT_ATOMS: atom_id res chain seq x y z
N MET A 1 -7.95 -11.87 -20.06
CA MET A 1 -6.84 -11.02 -19.56
C MET A 1 -7.10 -10.63 -18.11
N ILE A 2 -6.75 -11.55 -17.21
CA ILE A 2 -7.08 -11.55 -15.76
C ILE A 2 -5.85 -11.27 -14.89
N LEU A 3 -4.65 -11.46 -15.44
CA LEU A 3 -3.38 -11.44 -14.71
C LEU A 3 -3.06 -10.05 -14.11
N ASN A 4 -3.20 -8.96 -14.88
CA ASN A 4 -2.92 -7.63 -14.32
C ASN A 4 -3.94 -7.20 -13.25
N LYS A 5 -5.22 -7.53 -13.43
CA LYS A 5 -6.24 -7.23 -12.41
C LYS A 5 -5.92 -7.96 -11.09
N SER A 6 -5.45 -9.21 -11.16
CA SER A 6 -5.04 -9.97 -9.97
C SER A 6 -3.81 -9.35 -9.29
N ARG A 7 -2.81 -8.92 -10.06
CA ARG A 7 -1.60 -8.28 -9.52
C ARG A 7 -1.89 -6.94 -8.85
N VAL A 8 -2.68 -6.08 -9.49
CA VAL A 8 -3.10 -4.80 -8.90
C VAL A 8 -3.91 -5.05 -7.62
N GLN A 9 -4.82 -6.04 -7.61
CA GLN A 9 -5.58 -6.42 -6.40
C GLN A 9 -4.67 -6.84 -5.25
N ASN A 10 -3.73 -7.77 -5.48
CA ASN A 10 -2.78 -8.20 -4.45
C ASN A 10 -1.90 -7.04 -3.94
N GLY A 11 -1.54 -6.12 -4.84
CA GLY A 11 -0.80 -4.90 -4.50
C GLY A 11 -1.59 -3.98 -3.57
N VAL A 12 -2.87 -3.68 -3.88
CA VAL A 12 -3.70 -2.84 -3.01
C VAL A 12 -4.05 -3.52 -1.69
N ASP A 13 -4.22 -4.84 -1.65
CA ASP A 13 -4.45 -5.60 -0.41
C ASP A 13 -3.24 -5.48 0.53
N SER A 14 -2.04 -5.71 -0.02
CA SER A 14 -0.79 -5.59 0.73
C SER A 14 -0.55 -4.15 1.21
N ALA A 15 -0.87 -3.17 0.37
CA ALA A 15 -0.72 -1.75 0.70
C ALA A 15 -1.67 -1.30 1.81
N ALA A 16 -2.95 -1.72 1.74
CA ALA A 16 -3.93 -1.42 2.77
C ALA A 16 -3.49 -2.02 4.11
N LEU A 17 -3.04 -3.28 4.11
CA LEU A 17 -2.54 -3.92 5.32
C LEU A 17 -1.29 -3.23 5.88
N SER A 18 -0.33 -2.88 5.03
CA SER A 18 0.90 -2.19 5.43
C SER A 18 0.64 -0.85 6.10
N ALA A 19 -0.29 -0.05 5.55
CA ALA A 19 -0.69 1.21 6.18
C ALA A 19 -1.40 1.00 7.53
N SER A 20 -2.30 0.04 7.63
CA SER A 20 -2.98 -0.25 8.90
C SER A 20 -2.00 -0.81 9.96
N LEU A 21 -0.98 -1.57 9.55
CA LEU A 21 0.10 -2.01 10.42
C LEU A 21 0.99 -0.84 10.89
N ALA A 22 1.30 0.11 10.00
CA ALA A 22 2.03 1.31 10.38
C ALA A 22 1.26 2.12 11.44
N LEU A 23 -0.05 2.27 11.28
CA LEU A 23 -0.92 2.91 12.28
C LEU A 23 -0.94 2.14 13.61
N GLU A 24 -1.00 0.80 13.57
CA GLU A 24 -0.92 -0.05 14.77
C GLU A 24 0.39 0.17 15.54
N ASN A 25 1.51 0.33 14.82
CA ASN A 25 2.83 0.59 15.40
C ASN A 25 3.02 2.05 15.88
N GLY A 26 1.98 2.88 15.85
CA GLY A 26 2.00 4.26 16.34
C GLY A 26 2.47 5.30 15.30
N ALA A 27 2.55 4.93 14.01
CA ALA A 27 2.87 5.89 12.96
C ALA A 27 1.72 6.89 12.73
N SER A 28 2.05 8.08 12.23
CA SER A 28 1.06 9.06 11.78
C SER A 28 0.38 8.62 10.48
N VAL A 29 -0.80 9.17 10.18
CA VAL A 29 -1.52 8.91 8.92
C VAL A 29 -0.69 9.22 7.66
N SER A 30 0.20 10.22 7.73
CA SER A 30 1.11 10.52 6.62
C SER A 30 2.17 9.43 6.44
N GLN A 31 2.74 8.93 7.53
CA GLN A 31 3.72 7.84 7.49
C GLN A 31 3.06 6.52 7.05
N ALA A 32 1.83 6.27 7.48
CA ALA A 32 1.04 5.13 7.04
C ALA A 32 0.73 5.21 5.53
N ALA A 33 0.42 6.39 5.00
CA ALA A 33 0.24 6.59 3.56
C ALA A 33 1.53 6.35 2.78
N THR A 34 2.68 6.80 3.28
CA THR A 34 3.99 6.49 2.69
C THR A 34 4.25 4.99 2.70
N ALA A 35 4.00 4.28 3.81
CA ALA A 35 4.18 2.83 3.90
C ALA A 35 3.32 2.05 2.89
N ALA A 36 2.07 2.47 2.66
CA ALA A 36 1.23 1.90 1.61
C ALA A 36 1.85 2.06 0.22
N ILE A 37 2.36 3.25 -0.11
CA ILE A 37 2.95 3.51 -1.42
C ILE A 37 4.28 2.80 -1.61
N ASP A 38 5.12 2.75 -0.59
CA ASP A 38 6.37 1.99 -0.64
C ASP A 38 6.10 0.50 -0.86
N THR A 39 5.03 -0.03 -0.26
CA THR A 39 4.57 -1.41 -0.49
C THR A 39 4.14 -1.61 -1.94
N ILE A 40 3.34 -0.70 -2.50
CA ILE A 40 2.91 -0.77 -3.91
C ILE A 40 4.12 -0.70 -4.85
N LYS A 41 5.08 0.20 -4.58
CA LYS A 41 6.30 0.36 -5.37
C LYS A 41 7.17 -0.88 -5.29
N ALA A 42 7.35 -1.46 -4.11
CA ALA A 42 8.08 -2.71 -3.93
C ALA A 42 7.43 -3.85 -4.73
N MET A 43 6.09 -3.98 -4.65
CA MET A 43 5.34 -4.98 -5.42
C MET A 43 5.42 -4.75 -6.93
N ALA A 44 5.36 -3.51 -7.40
CA ALA A 44 5.55 -3.15 -8.80
C ALA A 44 6.97 -3.44 -9.30
N SER A 45 7.99 -3.19 -8.48
CA SER A 45 9.40 -3.43 -8.81
C SER A 45 9.84 -4.90 -8.72
N ALA A 46 8.99 -5.78 -8.20
CA ALA A 46 9.30 -7.19 -8.09
C ALA A 46 9.40 -7.87 -9.48
N ALA A 47 10.33 -8.81 -9.62
CA ALA A 47 10.61 -9.47 -10.89
C ALA A 47 9.34 -10.05 -11.54
N GLY A 48 9.08 -9.68 -12.79
CA GLY A 48 7.93 -10.13 -13.56
C GLY A 48 6.65 -9.34 -13.33
N ASN A 49 6.69 -8.24 -12.57
CA ASN A 49 5.60 -7.25 -12.46
C ASN A 49 5.87 -5.98 -13.27
N ASP A 50 6.70 -6.07 -14.32
CA ASP A 50 7.08 -4.93 -15.16
C ASP A 50 5.85 -4.22 -15.78
N GLU A 51 4.74 -4.93 -15.99
CA GLU A 51 3.47 -4.34 -16.46
C GLU A 51 2.62 -3.67 -15.36
N LEU A 52 3.09 -3.69 -14.10
CA LEU A 52 2.50 -3.04 -12.93
C LEU A 52 3.34 -1.82 -12.50
N ASP A 53 4.18 -1.25 -13.37
CA ASP A 53 4.92 -0.04 -13.00
C ASP A 53 3.96 1.11 -12.74
N LEU A 54 3.73 1.39 -11.45
CA LEU A 54 2.80 2.40 -11.00
C LEU A 54 3.49 3.76 -10.79
N ASN A 55 4.80 3.89 -11.04
CA ASN A 55 5.69 5.08 -10.88
C ASN A 55 5.06 6.36 -10.29
N VAL A 56 4.43 6.24 -9.11
CA VAL A 56 3.68 7.34 -8.51
C VAL A 56 4.61 8.24 -7.71
N VAL A 57 4.42 9.54 -7.87
CA VAL A 57 5.26 10.57 -7.25
C VAL A 57 4.38 11.66 -6.63
N GLY A 58 4.81 12.18 -5.48
CA GLY A 58 4.13 13.26 -4.78
C GLY A 58 3.02 12.79 -3.83
N VAL A 59 2.87 13.53 -2.74
CA VAL A 59 1.85 13.31 -1.70
C VAL A 59 0.96 14.55 -1.69
N GLN A 60 -0.31 14.43 -2.09
CA GLN A 60 -1.30 15.49 -1.91
C GLN A 60 -2.24 15.11 -0.78
N ALA A 61 -2.17 15.86 0.32
CA ALA A 61 -2.92 15.65 1.54
C ALA A 61 -4.18 16.52 1.56
N ASN A 62 -5.34 15.92 1.80
CA ASN A 62 -6.61 16.65 1.94
C ASN A 62 -6.93 16.84 3.44
N SER A 63 -6.86 18.07 3.96
CA SER A 63 -6.99 18.39 5.40
C SER A 63 -8.35 19.04 5.73
N ALA A 64 -8.87 19.01 6.97
CA ALA A 64 -8.18 19.06 8.27
C ALA A 64 -7.99 17.70 8.99
N ALA A 65 -6.75 17.43 9.43
CA ALA A 65 -6.25 16.19 10.06
C ALA A 65 -6.18 14.94 9.16
N THR A 66 -6.07 15.19 7.84
CA THR A 66 -5.59 14.32 6.76
C THR A 66 -6.18 12.91 6.66
N LYS A 67 -7.33 12.86 5.99
CA LYS A 67 -8.15 11.67 5.78
C LYS A 67 -7.90 10.98 4.44
N GLU A 68 -7.14 11.63 3.58
CA GLU A 68 -6.87 11.18 2.22
C GLU A 68 -5.52 11.71 1.76
N PHE A 69 -4.79 10.83 1.07
CA PHE A 69 -3.53 11.11 0.40
C PHE A 69 -3.60 10.58 -1.03
N THR A 70 -3.35 11.45 -2.00
CA THR A 70 -3.35 11.10 -3.41
C THR A 70 -1.94 11.19 -3.98
N PHE A 71 -1.54 10.15 -4.69
CA PHE A 71 -0.27 10.00 -5.37
C PHE A 71 -0.56 9.81 -6.86
N GLN A 72 0.12 10.57 -7.72
CA GLN A 72 -0.10 10.53 -9.16
C GLN A 72 1.15 10.06 -9.88
N SER A 73 0.99 9.27 -10.93
CA SER A 73 2.03 9.03 -11.93
C SER A 73 1.93 10.04 -13.07
N SER A 74 3.02 10.24 -13.81
CA SER A 74 3.06 11.02 -15.06
C SER A 74 2.03 10.57 -16.08
N ASP A 75 1.65 9.29 -16.02
CA ASP A 75 0.78 8.64 -17.00
C ASP A 75 -0.71 8.75 -16.64
N GLY A 76 -1.04 9.53 -15.59
CA GLY A 76 -2.41 9.74 -15.13
C GLY A 76 -2.95 8.64 -14.22
N THR A 77 -2.11 7.70 -13.78
CA THR A 77 -2.49 6.72 -12.75
C THR A 77 -2.55 7.39 -11.38
N SER A 78 -3.63 7.14 -10.64
CA SER A 78 -3.87 7.67 -9.30
C SER A 78 -3.83 6.56 -8.27
N VAL A 79 -3.05 6.74 -7.21
CA VAL A 79 -3.13 5.89 -6.01
C VAL A 79 -3.61 6.74 -4.85
N ILE A 80 -4.72 6.33 -4.26
CA ILE A 80 -5.44 7.09 -3.24
C ILE A 80 -5.44 6.26 -1.96
N VAL A 81 -4.88 6.81 -0.89
CA VAL A 81 -4.89 6.22 0.45
C VAL A 81 -5.84 7.03 1.31
N GLN A 82 -6.90 6.40 1.80
CA GLN A 82 -7.95 7.04 2.59
C GLN A 82 -8.01 6.42 3.97
N PHE A 83 -8.32 7.25 4.96
CA PHE A 83 -8.45 6.85 6.35
C PHE A 83 -9.86 7.16 6.86
N SER A 84 -10.39 6.28 7.71
CA SER A 84 -11.71 6.45 8.32
C SER A 84 -11.83 5.69 9.63
N ASN A 85 -12.59 6.23 10.58
CA ASN A 85 -13.04 5.47 11.75
C ASN A 85 -14.28 4.62 11.47
N ASN A 86 -14.83 4.66 10.25
CA ASN A 86 -15.95 3.84 9.80
C ASN A 86 -15.53 2.99 8.59
N PRO A 87 -15.64 1.65 8.65
CA PRO A 87 -15.16 0.76 7.59
C PRO A 87 -16.00 0.78 6.30
N ILE A 88 -17.11 1.53 6.26
CA ILE A 88 -18.02 1.60 5.10
C ILE A 88 -17.90 2.95 4.38
N THR A 89 -17.34 3.98 5.04
CA THR A 89 -17.30 5.35 4.48
C THR A 89 -15.85 5.83 4.37
N PHE A 90 -15.41 6.12 3.16
CA PHE A 90 -14.07 6.66 2.87
C PHE A 90 -14.12 7.83 1.88
N PRO A 91 -13.33 8.89 2.10
CA PRO A 91 -12.59 9.19 3.34
C PRO A 91 -13.54 9.48 4.52
N ALA A 92 -13.00 9.61 5.74
CA ALA A 92 -13.79 9.90 6.93
C ALA A 92 -14.70 11.14 6.76
N ALA A 93 -15.99 11.05 7.10
CA ALA A 93 -16.88 12.21 7.11
C ALA A 93 -16.46 13.26 8.17
N SER A 94 -16.05 12.79 9.35
CA SER A 94 -15.60 13.61 10.49
C SER A 94 -14.10 13.52 10.69
N ALA A 95 -13.51 14.42 11.50
CA ALA A 95 -12.09 14.35 11.86
C ALA A 95 -11.74 12.97 12.44
N LEU A 96 -10.53 12.48 12.13
CA LEU A 96 -10.08 11.18 12.64
C LEU A 96 -9.89 11.25 14.16
N SER A 97 -10.45 10.27 14.86
CA SER A 97 -10.18 10.04 16.28
C SER A 97 -9.10 8.98 16.41
N THR A 98 -7.99 9.32 17.07
CA THR A 98 -6.91 8.38 17.42
C THR A 98 -7.28 7.45 18.57
N SER A 99 -8.39 7.73 19.27
CA SER A 99 -8.93 6.86 20.32
C SER A 99 -9.81 5.73 19.77
N LEU A 100 -10.16 5.77 18.49
CA LEU A 100 -10.96 4.76 17.81
C LEU A 100 -10.12 4.00 16.80
N ASP A 101 -10.62 2.86 16.35
CA ASP A 101 -9.99 2.13 15.26
C ASP A 101 -9.97 2.98 13.98
N ILE A 102 -8.83 2.96 13.30
CA ILE A 102 -8.63 3.62 12.01
C ILE A 102 -8.52 2.52 10.96
N TYR A 103 -9.44 2.56 10.02
CA TYR A 103 -9.42 1.75 8.81
C TYR A 103 -8.72 2.52 7.70
N THR A 104 -7.93 1.80 6.92
CA THR A 104 -7.26 2.30 5.74
C THR A 104 -7.88 1.69 4.49
N ARG A 105 -8.20 2.52 3.51
CA ARG A 105 -8.58 2.11 2.16
C ARG A 105 -7.50 2.55 1.19
N VAL A 106 -7.00 1.63 0.38
CA VAL A 106 -6.08 1.94 -0.72
C VAL A 106 -6.80 1.66 -2.02
N ALA A 107 -6.77 2.61 -2.95
CA ALA A 107 -7.37 2.49 -4.27
C ALA A 107 -6.36 2.89 -5.35
N VAL A 108 -6.32 2.12 -6.43
CA VAL A 108 -5.59 2.45 -7.66
C VAL A 108 -6.63 2.72 -8.73
N GLU A 109 -6.53 3.88 -9.36
CA GLU A 109 -7.39 4.31 -10.45
C GLU A 109 -6.59 4.66 -11.70
N GLY A 110 -7.15 4.38 -12.87
CA GLY A 110 -6.66 4.97 -14.11
C GLY A 110 -5.40 4.32 -14.69
N HIS A 111 -4.90 3.20 -14.14
CA HIS A 111 -3.71 2.56 -14.67
C HIS A 111 -3.98 1.96 -16.07
N GLY A 112 -3.33 2.54 -17.08
CA GLY A 112 -3.43 2.14 -18.48
C GLY A 112 -2.58 0.91 -18.76
N LEU A 113 -3.19 -0.13 -19.32
CA LEU A 113 -2.47 -1.34 -19.72
C LEU A 113 -1.87 -1.19 -21.12
N GLN A 114 -0.55 -1.13 -21.18
CA GLN A 114 0.21 -1.24 -22.42
C GLN A 114 0.24 -2.72 -22.80
N SER A 115 -0.66 -3.17 -23.67
CA SER A 115 -0.60 -4.53 -24.20
C SER A 115 -0.50 -4.46 -25.71
N PHE A 116 0.52 -5.10 -26.28
CA PHE A 116 0.81 -5.10 -27.72
C PHE A 116 -0.43 -5.44 -28.57
N LEU A 117 -1.24 -6.41 -28.13
CA LEU A 117 -2.48 -6.80 -28.81
C LEU A 117 -3.62 -5.77 -28.70
N ILE A 118 -3.62 -4.93 -27.66
CA ILE A 118 -4.66 -3.91 -27.43
C ILE A 118 -4.42 -2.66 -28.30
N GLN A 119 -3.14 -2.31 -28.53
CA GLN A 119 -2.74 -1.23 -29.44
C GLN A 119 -3.13 -1.52 -30.89
N VAL A 120 -3.06 -2.79 -31.33
CA VAL A 120 -3.46 -3.21 -32.70
C VAL A 120 -4.95 -2.98 -32.97
N PHE A 121 -5.80 -3.01 -31.93
CA PHE A 121 -7.25 -2.77 -32.07
C PHE A 121 -7.69 -1.37 -31.63
N GLY A 122 -6.76 -0.48 -31.27
CA GLY A 122 -7.08 0.89 -30.82
C GLY A 122 -7.92 0.94 -29.54
N LEU A 123 -7.96 -0.14 -28.75
CA LEU A 123 -8.71 -0.19 -27.51
C LEU A 123 -7.85 0.37 -26.38
N SER A 124 -8.45 1.09 -25.43
CA SER A 124 -7.77 1.52 -24.21
C SER A 124 -8.32 0.71 -23.04
N LYS A 125 -7.45 -0.01 -22.32
CA LYS A 125 -7.85 -0.79 -21.15
C LYS A 125 -7.28 -0.15 -19.89
N SER A 126 -8.16 0.29 -18.99
CA SER A 126 -7.81 0.76 -17.66
C SER A 126 -8.17 -0.31 -16.62
N VAL A 127 -7.31 -0.50 -15.63
CA VAL A 127 -7.59 -1.34 -14.45
C VAL A 127 -7.76 -0.47 -13.21
N LYS A 128 -8.69 -0.88 -12.36
CA LYS A 128 -8.94 -0.30 -11.05
C LYS A 128 -8.95 -1.40 -10.00
N ALA A 129 -8.45 -1.11 -8.81
CA ALA A 129 -8.54 -1.99 -7.65
C ALA A 129 -8.64 -1.15 -6.37
N SER A 130 -9.26 -1.71 -5.35
CA SER A 130 -9.23 -1.12 -4.01
C SER A 130 -9.34 -2.18 -2.94
N ALA A 131 -8.69 -1.95 -1.81
CA ALA A 131 -8.73 -2.80 -0.63
C ALA A 131 -8.95 -1.96 0.63
N VAL A 132 -9.48 -2.59 1.68
CA VAL A 132 -9.70 -1.98 2.99
C VAL A 132 -9.07 -2.88 4.05
N ALA A 133 -8.32 -2.29 4.98
CA ALA A 133 -7.72 -2.98 6.12
C ALA A 133 -7.93 -2.19 7.41
N GLY A 134 -8.11 -2.87 8.53
CA GLY A 134 -8.16 -2.27 9.86
C GLY A 134 -6.98 -2.71 10.74
N ARG A 135 -6.99 -2.28 12.00
CA ARG A 135 -6.08 -2.79 13.04
C ARG A 135 -6.16 -4.32 13.12
N SER A 136 -5.03 -4.96 13.43
CA SER A 136 -5.01 -6.40 13.61
C SER A 136 -5.87 -6.79 14.82
N SER A 137 -6.59 -7.90 14.72
CA SER A 137 -7.29 -8.44 15.88
C SER A 137 -6.24 -8.84 16.92
N GLY A 138 -6.20 -8.18 18.07
CA GLY A 138 -5.34 -8.55 19.19
C GLY A 138 -5.75 -9.89 19.79
N ILE A 139 -5.47 -11.00 19.10
CA ILE A 139 -5.74 -12.34 19.61
C ILE A 139 -4.68 -12.65 20.67
N GLN A 140 -5.00 -12.42 21.94
CA GLN A 140 -4.14 -12.79 23.08
C GLN A 140 -4.13 -14.31 23.36
N ASN A 141 -4.84 -15.12 22.57
CA ASN A 141 -4.94 -16.59 22.68
C ASN A 141 -5.05 -17.24 21.28
N SER A 142 -4.03 -17.08 20.45
CA SER A 142 -4.00 -17.70 19.11
C SER A 142 -3.19 -19.00 19.16
N SER A 143 -3.79 -20.08 19.66
CA SER A 143 -3.25 -21.41 19.40
C SER A 143 -3.71 -21.85 18.01
N ASN A 144 -2.73 -22.13 17.14
CA ASN A 144 -2.89 -22.64 15.77
C ASN A 144 -3.15 -21.59 14.66
N ILE A 145 -2.36 -20.51 14.65
CA ILE A 145 -2.13 -19.76 13.41
C ILE A 145 -0.99 -20.45 12.67
N ALA A 146 -1.26 -20.93 11.44
CA ALA A 146 -0.22 -21.42 10.55
C ALA A 146 0.61 -20.24 10.03
N PRO A 147 1.95 -20.27 10.13
CA PRO A 147 2.79 -19.22 9.57
C PRO A 147 2.69 -19.19 8.05
N VAL A 148 2.43 -18.02 7.47
CA VAL A 148 2.71 -17.76 6.04
C VAL A 148 4.12 -17.20 5.98
N GLY A 149 5.06 -18.01 5.50
CA GLY A 149 6.45 -17.57 5.30
C GLY A 149 6.54 -16.63 4.11
N ILE A 150 6.80 -15.35 4.38
CA ILE A 150 7.32 -14.42 3.36
C ILE A 150 8.84 -14.55 3.37
N CYS A 151 9.40 -14.86 2.21
CA CYS A 151 10.84 -14.89 2.02
C CYS A 151 11.30 -13.46 1.78
N GLU A 152 11.91 -12.85 2.79
CA GLU A 152 12.72 -11.64 2.63
C GLU A 152 14.02 -12.06 1.91
N GLN A 153 14.29 -11.47 0.75
CA GLN A 153 15.52 -11.72 0.03
C GLN A 153 16.67 -11.09 0.83
N GLY A 154 17.46 -11.95 1.48
CA GLY A 154 18.39 -11.57 2.54
C GLY A 154 19.41 -10.51 2.14
N GLN A 155 19.51 -9.48 2.97
CA GLN A 155 20.78 -8.78 3.14
C GLN A 155 21.69 -9.59 4.06
N GLN A 156 22.89 -9.91 3.58
CA GLN A 156 23.97 -10.48 4.38
C GLN A 156 24.21 -9.65 5.66
N PRO A 157 24.36 -10.28 6.83
CA PRO A 157 24.70 -9.58 8.05
C PRO A 157 26.13 -9.04 7.96
N SER A 158 26.27 -7.72 7.99
CA SER A 158 27.55 -7.07 8.28
C SER A 158 27.89 -7.34 9.74
N VAL A 159 28.92 -8.15 9.97
CA VAL A 159 29.49 -8.38 11.31
C VAL A 159 29.92 -7.03 11.88
N MET A 160 29.20 -6.52 12.90
CA MET A 160 29.69 -5.42 13.72
C MET A 160 30.95 -5.90 14.45
N THR A 161 32.11 -5.58 13.90
CA THR A 161 33.38 -5.69 14.60
C THR A 161 33.50 -4.48 15.51
N SER A 162 33.08 -4.63 16.77
CA SER A 162 33.43 -3.69 17.84
C SER A 162 34.90 -3.94 18.21
N ALA A 163 35.81 -3.23 17.53
CA ALA A 163 37.20 -3.12 17.95
C ALA A 163 37.32 -1.97 18.95
N GLN A 164 37.75 -2.33 20.16
CA GLN A 164 38.16 -1.46 21.24
C GLN A 164 39.09 -0.35 20.74
N ASN A 165 38.76 0.91 21.05
CA ASN A 165 39.77 1.92 21.35
C ASN A 165 39.16 3.15 22.03
N ILE A 166 39.36 3.25 23.35
CA ILE A 166 39.36 4.51 24.08
C ILE A 166 40.40 4.38 25.18
N SER A 167 41.42 5.23 25.01
CA SER A 167 42.54 5.63 25.87
C SER A 167 42.57 5.15 27.32
#